data_AF-A0A428NI86-F1
#
_entry.id   AF-A0A428NI86-F1
#
_cell.length_a   1.000
_cell.length_b   1.000
_cell.length_c   1.000
_cell.angle_alpha   90.00
_cell.angle_beta   90.00
_cell.angle_gamma   90.00
#
_symmetry.space_group_name_H-M   'P 1'
#
loop_
_entity.id
_entity.type
_entity.pdbx_description
1 polymer ?
#
loop_
_entity_poly.entity_id
_entity_poly.type
_entity_poly.pdbx_seq_one_letter_code
_entity_poly.pdbx_strand_id
1 'polypeptide(L)'
;MPSPDARTVHSSASTPSLRSRDGALPMMARMDGGGNVKVVVRVRAFLKRELERQARCLIEMDPITQLTTLFAPDDQDPDAAKLKTRKVIEDKKFTFDNSFWSHDTNDKHYATQEDVYNSLGEDFLDHNFEGYHTCIFAYGQTGSGKSYTMMGTPDHPGLIPRTCEDLFERIDAAHSENSNVAYNVRVSYFEVYNEHVRDLLVPAVPHKAPNYLKIRESPTDGPYVKDLTEVPVRNINEILRYMKMGDASRTVASTKMNDTSSRSHAVFTIMLKQIHHDMETDETTERSSRIRLVDLAGSERAKATEATGARLREGSNINKSLTTLGRVIAALADPKAHRGGKRKEVVPYRDSILTWLLKDSLGGNSKTAMIACIAPSDYEETLSTLRYADQAKRIRTRAVVNQDHISTAERDAQIAAMAEEIRILQLSVSDSRQREKNVKEAEERLEEYQTRVGSMQRMMEERSMVAESKIKKLQTENEALKLHLKLAIESLKNPIPVVEVKTDRDLDEQDKENGSDYDEDDYDSESTAYGDEDELQEEMQRYLQDMGNLRKLIGGDLSRFKDEDSARMPLSARENF
;
A
#
# COMPACT_ATOMS: atom_id res chain seq x y z
N MET A 1 54.92 -59.59 12.79
CA MET A 1 53.86 -58.69 13.29
C MET A 1 54.32 -57.27 13.03
N PRO A 2 53.87 -56.64 11.93
CA PRO A 2 54.50 -55.45 11.38
C PRO A 2 53.77 -54.17 11.80
N SER A 3 54.49 -53.06 11.86
CA SER A 3 53.94 -51.72 11.64
C SER A 3 54.93 -50.95 10.77
N PRO A 4 54.59 -50.70 9.50
CA PRO A 4 55.23 -49.64 8.73
C PRO A 4 54.21 -48.67 8.10
N ASP A 5 54.68 -47.44 7.97
CA ASP A 5 54.49 -46.50 6.86
C ASP A 5 53.14 -45.82 6.58
N ALA A 6 53.17 -44.49 6.80
CA ALA A 6 53.03 -43.42 5.82
C ALA A 6 51.84 -43.44 4.84
N ARG A 7 50.95 -42.44 5.00
CA ARG A 7 50.10 -41.84 3.94
C ARG A 7 49.68 -40.43 4.41
N THR A 8 49.59 -39.36 3.64
CA THR A 8 49.93 -38.97 2.26
C THR A 8 49.58 -37.48 2.20
N VAL A 9 50.53 -36.60 1.90
CA VAL A 9 50.24 -35.20 1.59
C VAL A 9 50.06 -35.11 0.08
N HIS A 10 48.83 -34.92 -0.39
CA HIS A 10 48.56 -34.64 -1.80
C HIS A 10 48.20 -33.17 -1.96
N SER A 11 49.12 -32.44 -2.59
CA SER A 11 48.88 -31.15 -3.21
C SER A 11 48.32 -31.39 -4.61
N SER A 12 47.24 -30.71 -4.96
CA SER A 12 46.80 -30.54 -6.35
C SER A 12 46.39 -29.10 -6.55
N ALA A 13 47.36 -28.29 -6.97
CA ALA A 13 47.10 -27.01 -7.62
C ALA A 13 46.34 -27.27 -8.93
N SER A 14 45.23 -26.57 -9.13
CA SER A 14 44.57 -26.42 -10.43
C SER A 14 44.22 -24.94 -10.59
N THR A 15 44.70 -24.39 -11.70
CA THR A 15 44.65 -22.98 -12.11
C THR A 15 43.22 -22.45 -12.33
N PRO A 16 43.04 -21.11 -12.34
CA PRO A 16 41.76 -20.46 -12.04
C PRO A 16 40.80 -20.42 -13.24
N SER A 17 39.54 -20.74 -13.00
CA SER A 17 38.45 -20.50 -13.95
C SER A 17 38.02 -19.03 -13.88
N LEU A 18 38.31 -18.29 -14.95
CA LEU A 18 37.75 -16.96 -15.22
C LEU A 18 36.27 -17.11 -15.57
N ARG A 19 35.37 -16.78 -14.64
CA ARG A 19 33.98 -16.37 -14.93
C ARG A 19 33.38 -15.58 -13.77
N SER A 20 32.91 -14.38 -14.12
CA SER A 20 32.06 -13.42 -13.39
C SER A 20 32.54 -12.91 -12.03
N ARG A 21 33.22 -11.75 -12.06
CA ARG A 21 33.13 -10.73 -11.00
C ARG A 21 31.67 -10.26 -10.95
N ASP A 22 30.99 -10.49 -9.83
CA ASP A 22 29.85 -9.70 -9.38
C ASP A 22 29.74 -9.79 -7.86
N GLY A 23 29.65 -8.63 -7.21
CA GLY A 23 29.28 -8.48 -5.79
C GLY A 23 30.41 -8.61 -4.79
N ALA A 24 31.02 -7.49 -4.41
CA ALA A 24 31.77 -7.39 -3.15
C ALA A 24 30.81 -7.75 -2.00
N LEU A 25 31.08 -8.84 -1.28
CA LEU A 25 30.40 -9.17 -0.03
C LEU A 25 30.91 -8.18 1.04
N PRO A 26 30.02 -7.56 1.86
CA PRO A 26 30.47 -6.69 2.93
C PRO A 26 31.31 -7.47 3.94
N MET A 27 32.31 -6.77 4.50
CA MET A 27 33.19 -7.26 5.57
C MET A 27 32.39 -7.86 6.72
N MET A 28 32.88 -8.98 7.26
CA MET A 28 32.26 -9.83 8.29
C MET A 28 31.48 -9.05 9.36
N ALA A 29 30.15 -9.03 9.24
CA ALA A 29 29.28 -8.72 10.36
C ALA A 29 29.59 -9.73 11.49
N ARG A 30 29.88 -9.23 12.70
CA ARG A 30 30.06 -10.08 13.87
C ARG A 30 28.73 -10.80 14.13
N MET A 31 28.64 -12.05 13.70
CA MET A 31 27.51 -12.91 14.01
C MET A 31 27.63 -13.34 15.47
N ASP A 32 26.78 -12.81 16.34
CA ASP A 32 26.53 -13.41 17.64
C ASP A 32 25.99 -14.83 17.42
N GLY A 33 26.39 -15.77 18.28
CA GLY A 33 26.01 -17.17 18.18
C GLY A 33 24.52 -17.34 18.50
N GLY A 34 23.65 -17.01 17.53
CA GLY A 34 22.19 -17.02 17.57
C GLY A 34 21.54 -17.42 18.90
N GLY A 35 21.01 -16.42 19.63
CA GLY A 35 20.27 -16.64 20.86
C GLY A 35 18.93 -17.34 20.64
N ASN A 36 18.56 -18.18 21.60
CA ASN A 36 17.17 -18.65 21.71
C ASN A 36 16.27 -17.44 22.02
N VAL A 37 15.00 -17.50 21.65
CA VAL A 37 14.00 -16.51 22.10
C VAL A 37 13.93 -16.55 23.63
N LYS A 38 14.13 -15.39 24.27
CA LYS A 38 14.01 -15.24 25.73
C LYS A 38 12.53 -15.29 26.10
N VAL A 39 12.15 -16.14 27.04
CA VAL A 39 10.75 -16.33 27.45
C VAL A 39 10.63 -16.04 28.92
N VAL A 40 9.78 -15.06 29.24
CA VAL A 40 9.45 -14.71 30.62
C VAL A 40 7.96 -14.83 30.84
N VAL A 41 7.57 -15.17 32.06
CA VAL A 41 6.16 -15.31 32.45
C VAL A 41 5.84 -14.29 33.53
N ARG A 42 4.64 -13.71 33.47
CA ARG A 42 4.17 -12.77 34.49
C ARG A 42 2.75 -13.12 34.91
N VAL A 43 2.56 -13.36 36.21
CA VAL A 43 1.23 -13.53 36.81
C VAL A 43 0.75 -12.20 37.40
N ARG A 44 -0.49 -11.82 37.12
CA ARG A 44 -1.09 -10.60 37.68
C ARG A 44 -1.82 -10.85 39.01
N ALA A 45 -2.08 -9.76 39.73
CA ALA A 45 -3.00 -9.73 40.87
C ALA A 45 -4.43 -10.11 40.45
N PHE A 46 -5.26 -10.48 41.43
CA PHE A 46 -6.68 -10.70 41.20
C PHE A 46 -7.39 -9.43 40.74
N LEU A 47 -8.31 -9.60 39.80
CA LEU A 47 -9.26 -8.56 39.42
C LEU A 47 -10.39 -8.48 40.46
N LYS A 48 -11.08 -7.33 40.54
CA LYS A 48 -12.22 -7.13 41.46
C LYS A 48 -13.26 -8.28 41.38
N ARG A 49 -13.62 -8.68 40.16
CA ARG A 49 -14.56 -9.79 39.91
C ARG A 49 -14.08 -11.16 40.42
N GLU A 50 -12.77 -11.38 40.52
CA GLU A 50 -12.19 -12.63 41.02
C GLU A 50 -12.16 -12.62 42.55
N LEU A 51 -11.85 -11.46 43.16
CA LEU A 51 -11.96 -11.26 44.61
C LEU A 51 -13.41 -11.42 45.10
N GLU A 52 -14.37 -10.81 44.39
CA GLU A 52 -15.81 -10.89 44.71
C GLU A 52 -16.34 -12.33 44.67
N ARG A 53 -15.78 -13.17 43.80
CA ARG A 53 -16.14 -14.58 43.67
C ARG A 53 -15.30 -15.52 44.53
N GLN A 54 -14.37 -14.97 45.32
CA GLN A 54 -13.41 -15.73 46.13
C GLN A 54 -12.65 -16.77 45.30
N ALA A 55 -12.21 -16.38 44.10
CA ALA A 55 -11.44 -17.25 43.21
C ALA A 55 -10.13 -17.68 43.88
N ARG A 56 -9.75 -18.95 43.65
CA ARG A 56 -8.48 -19.49 44.14
C ARG A 56 -7.33 -19.13 43.20
N CYS A 57 -6.14 -18.90 43.77
CA CYS A 57 -4.92 -18.78 42.98
C CYS A 57 -4.38 -20.17 42.67
N LEU A 58 -4.22 -20.46 41.37
CA LEU A 58 -3.75 -21.73 40.82
C LEU A 58 -2.27 -21.67 40.44
N ILE A 59 -1.59 -20.56 40.69
CA ILE A 59 -0.21 -20.32 40.27
C ILE A 59 0.70 -20.20 41.48
N GLU A 60 1.86 -20.82 41.39
CA GLU A 60 2.99 -20.61 42.29
C GLU A 60 4.26 -20.41 41.43
N MET A 61 5.07 -19.42 41.81
CA MET A 61 6.33 -19.11 41.13
C MET A 61 7.48 -19.13 42.12
N ASP A 62 8.51 -19.90 41.82
CA ASP A 62 9.75 -19.93 42.60
C ASP A 62 10.75 -18.90 42.01
N PRO A 63 11.12 -17.86 42.77
CA PRO A 63 12.01 -16.78 42.32
C PRO A 63 13.46 -17.22 42.14
N ILE A 64 13.88 -18.37 42.69
CA ILE A 64 15.24 -18.89 42.58
C ILE A 64 15.33 -19.84 41.40
N THR A 65 14.43 -20.82 41.33
CA THR A 65 14.47 -21.84 40.26
C THR A 65 13.80 -21.40 38.97
N GLN A 66 13.12 -20.24 38.97
CA GLN A 66 12.31 -19.73 37.86
C GLN A 66 11.23 -20.73 37.42
N LEU A 67 10.78 -21.57 38.36
CA LEU A 67 9.75 -22.58 38.15
C LEU A 67 8.37 -21.94 38.34
N THR A 68 7.52 -22.05 37.32
CA THR A 68 6.09 -21.74 37.40
C THR A 68 5.28 -23.04 37.50
N THR A 69 4.56 -23.22 38.59
CA THR A 69 3.64 -24.33 38.82
C THR A 69 2.21 -23.87 38.61
N LEU A 70 1.46 -24.59 37.78
CA LEU A 70 0.02 -24.46 37.61
C LEU A 70 -0.66 -25.65 38.27
N PHE A 71 -1.42 -25.39 39.33
CA PHE A 71 -2.18 -26.41 40.07
C PHE A 71 -3.46 -26.78 39.35
N ALA A 72 -3.82 -28.07 39.41
CA ALA A 72 -5.12 -28.54 38.98
C ALA A 72 -6.23 -27.89 39.83
N PRO A 73 -7.36 -27.46 39.24
CA PRO A 73 -8.52 -27.00 40.00
C PRO A 73 -9.11 -28.14 40.82
N ASP A 74 -9.53 -27.88 42.05
CA ASP A 74 -10.22 -28.87 42.90
C ASP A 74 -11.64 -29.15 42.38
N ASP A 75 -12.14 -30.38 42.63
CA ASP A 75 -13.48 -30.84 42.24
C ASP A 75 -14.66 -30.01 42.82
N GLN A 76 -14.40 -29.13 43.79
CA GLN A 76 -15.41 -28.28 44.46
C GLN A 76 -15.57 -26.89 43.85
N ASP A 77 -14.75 -26.51 42.86
CA ASP A 77 -14.86 -25.20 42.22
C ASP A 77 -16.03 -25.17 41.21
N PRO A 78 -16.98 -24.21 41.32
CA PRO A 78 -18.11 -24.11 40.39
C PRO A 78 -17.69 -23.91 38.92
N ASP A 79 -16.50 -23.38 38.63
CA ASP A 79 -15.97 -23.30 37.26
C ASP A 79 -15.29 -24.60 36.80
N ALA A 80 -14.78 -25.45 37.71
CA ALA A 80 -14.28 -26.78 37.41
C ALA A 80 -15.41 -27.76 37.00
N ALA A 81 -16.64 -27.54 37.49
CA ALA A 81 -17.80 -28.35 37.12
C ALA A 81 -18.15 -28.31 35.62
N LYS A 82 -17.76 -27.24 34.90
CA LYS A 82 -17.90 -27.12 33.44
C LYS A 82 -16.83 -27.89 32.66
N LEU A 83 -15.70 -28.21 33.30
CA LEU A 83 -14.56 -28.92 32.70
C LEU A 83 -14.69 -30.45 32.75
N LYS A 84 -15.90 -30.97 33.01
CA LYS A 84 -16.21 -32.42 33.03
C LYS A 84 -16.20 -33.01 31.61
N THR A 85 -15.00 -33.12 31.01
CA THR A 85 -14.74 -33.96 29.83
C THR A 85 -13.54 -34.87 30.09
N ARG A 86 -13.78 -36.04 30.69
CA ARG A 86 -13.00 -37.30 30.61
C ARG A 86 -11.46 -37.29 30.75
N LYS A 87 -10.79 -36.20 31.11
CA LYS A 87 -9.33 -36.13 31.30
C LYS A 87 -9.00 -35.80 32.75
N VAL A 88 -8.12 -36.60 33.35
CA VAL A 88 -7.48 -36.29 34.63
C VAL A 88 -6.69 -35.00 34.44
N ILE A 89 -7.03 -33.98 35.22
CA ILE A 89 -6.32 -32.70 35.26
C ILE A 89 -5.23 -32.86 36.31
N GLU A 90 -3.98 -32.60 35.94
CA GLU A 90 -2.81 -32.76 36.81
C GLU A 90 -2.07 -31.44 36.88
N ASP A 91 -1.37 -31.22 38.00
CA ASP A 91 -0.41 -30.13 38.14
C ASP A 91 0.61 -30.14 37.00
N LYS A 92 0.94 -28.95 36.51
CA LYS A 92 1.94 -28.76 35.45
C LYS A 92 3.01 -27.78 35.91
N LYS A 93 4.25 -28.12 35.57
CA LYS A 93 5.46 -27.41 35.98
C LYS A 93 6.22 -26.98 34.73
N PHE A 94 6.63 -25.72 34.69
CA PHE A 94 7.34 -25.11 33.57
C PHE A 94 8.49 -24.24 34.09
N THR A 95 9.61 -24.21 33.36
CA THR A 95 10.77 -23.38 33.73
C THR A 95 11.10 -22.41 32.61
N PHE A 96 11.12 -21.13 32.95
CA PHE A 96 11.33 -20.03 32.01
C PHE A 96 12.64 -19.30 32.32
N ASP A 97 12.98 -18.30 31.51
CA ASP A 97 14.18 -17.49 31.79
C ASP A 97 13.92 -16.61 33.02
N ASN A 98 12.71 -16.03 33.13
CA ASN A 98 12.22 -15.36 34.34
C ASN A 98 10.74 -15.65 34.59
N SER A 99 10.35 -15.77 35.87
CA SER A 99 8.96 -15.92 36.34
C SER A 99 8.63 -14.79 37.33
N PHE A 100 7.88 -13.79 36.87
CA PHE A 100 7.51 -12.60 37.62
C PHE A 100 6.21 -12.79 38.40
N TRP A 101 6.32 -12.76 39.73
CA TRP A 101 5.19 -12.79 40.65
C TRP A 101 4.64 -11.38 40.89
N SER A 102 3.67 -10.92 40.09
CA SER A 102 2.98 -9.63 40.32
C SER A 102 1.59 -9.82 40.95
N HIS A 103 1.40 -10.88 41.75
CA HIS A 103 0.09 -11.26 42.28
C HIS A 103 -0.27 -10.57 43.61
N ASP A 104 0.60 -10.67 44.62
CA ASP A 104 0.38 -10.07 45.94
C ASP A 104 1.48 -9.05 46.26
N THR A 105 1.09 -7.79 46.43
CA THR A 105 2.01 -6.68 46.75
C THR A 105 2.70 -6.82 48.10
N ASN A 106 2.17 -7.66 48.99
CA ASN A 106 2.78 -7.93 50.29
C ASN A 106 3.79 -9.08 50.25
N ASP A 107 3.89 -9.79 49.13
CA ASP A 107 4.88 -10.85 48.96
C ASP A 107 6.29 -10.25 48.84
N LYS A 108 7.27 -10.90 49.47
CA LYS A 108 8.68 -10.48 49.41
C LYS A 108 9.26 -10.53 48.00
N HIS A 109 8.68 -11.34 47.13
CA HIS A 109 9.12 -11.53 45.74
C HIS A 109 8.18 -10.87 44.74
N TYR A 110 7.40 -9.87 45.19
CA TYR A 110 6.54 -9.11 44.30
C TYR A 110 7.35 -8.40 43.21
N ALA A 111 7.03 -8.69 41.97
CA ALA A 111 7.64 -8.06 40.79
C ALA A 111 6.84 -6.83 40.35
N THR A 112 7.47 -5.66 40.44
CA THR A 112 6.94 -4.37 40.00
C THR A 112 7.07 -4.19 38.47
N GLN A 113 6.57 -3.07 37.94
CA GLN A 113 6.83 -2.69 36.55
C GLN A 113 8.32 -2.43 36.28
N GLU A 114 9.04 -1.93 37.28
CA GLU A 114 10.45 -1.61 37.21
C GLU A 114 11.30 -2.89 37.16
N ASP A 115 10.99 -3.89 37.98
CA ASP A 115 11.69 -5.18 37.95
C ASP A 115 11.58 -5.87 36.59
N VAL A 116 10.40 -5.79 35.96
CA VAL A 116 10.18 -6.31 34.61
C VAL A 116 11.00 -5.54 33.57
N TYR A 117 11.12 -4.21 33.72
CA TYR A 117 11.92 -3.37 32.83
C TYR A 117 13.42 -3.66 32.99
N ASN A 118 13.95 -3.64 34.21
CA ASN A 118 15.38 -3.86 34.48
C ASN A 118 15.82 -5.26 34.01
N SER A 119 14.95 -6.27 34.12
CA SER A 119 15.29 -7.63 33.69
C SER A 119 15.28 -7.85 32.17
N LEU A 120 14.55 -7.02 31.40
CA LEU A 120 14.28 -7.32 29.99
C LEU A 120 14.37 -6.09 29.09
N GLY A 121 13.79 -4.96 29.49
CA GLY A 121 13.87 -3.70 28.79
C GLY A 121 15.30 -3.17 28.66
N GLU A 122 16.03 -3.11 29.77
CA GLU A 122 17.41 -2.58 29.83
C GLU A 122 18.36 -3.40 28.92
N ASP A 123 18.37 -4.72 29.11
CA ASP A 123 19.15 -5.69 28.31
C ASP A 123 18.81 -5.60 26.80
N PHE A 124 17.54 -5.42 26.45
CA PHE A 124 17.16 -5.29 25.04
C PHE A 124 17.55 -3.92 24.47
N LEU A 125 17.48 -2.86 25.28
CA LEU A 125 17.91 -1.53 24.87
C LEU A 125 19.42 -1.49 24.63
N ASP A 126 20.23 -2.17 25.46
CA ASP A 126 21.67 -2.35 25.24
C ASP A 126 21.94 -2.91 23.84
N HIS A 127 21.28 -4.02 23.50
CA HIS A 127 21.39 -4.63 22.18
C HIS A 127 20.98 -3.67 21.04
N ASN A 128 20.02 -2.78 21.27
CA ASN A 128 19.65 -1.78 20.28
C ASN A 128 20.72 -0.72 20.08
N PHE A 129 21.39 -0.28 21.14
CA PHE A 129 22.56 0.61 21.04
C PHE A 129 23.78 -0.10 20.41
N GLU A 130 23.90 -1.41 20.54
CA GLU A 130 24.90 -2.20 19.81
C GLU A 130 24.59 -2.35 18.31
N GLY A 131 23.35 -2.06 17.88
CA GLY A 131 22.90 -2.14 16.48
C GLY A 131 22.11 -3.41 16.12
N TYR A 132 21.67 -4.19 17.10
CA TYR A 132 20.75 -5.31 16.86
C TYR A 132 19.31 -4.82 16.74
N HIS A 133 18.54 -5.48 15.88
CA HIS A 133 17.09 -5.39 15.93
C HIS A 133 16.58 -6.17 17.14
N THR A 134 15.54 -5.66 17.79
CA THR A 134 14.91 -6.29 18.94
C THR A 134 13.39 -6.36 18.78
N CYS A 135 12.79 -7.38 19.37
CA CYS A 135 11.34 -7.54 19.42
C CYS A 135 10.91 -8.08 20.78
N ILE A 136 9.99 -7.39 21.45
CA ILE A 136 9.38 -7.84 22.69
C ILE A 136 7.88 -7.87 22.46
N PHE A 137 7.27 -9.04 22.64
CA PHE A 137 5.82 -9.19 22.47
C PHE A 137 5.16 -9.81 23.70
N ALA A 138 4.04 -9.22 24.11
CA ALA A 138 3.20 -9.74 25.19
C ALA A 138 2.12 -10.66 24.62
N TYR A 139 1.96 -11.84 25.23
CA TYR A 139 1.01 -12.88 24.81
C TYR A 139 0.23 -13.43 26.01
N GLY A 140 -1.04 -13.77 25.81
CA GLY A 140 -1.93 -14.34 26.83
C GLY A 140 -3.38 -13.92 26.65
N GLN A 141 -4.27 -14.46 27.48
CA GLN A 141 -5.71 -14.17 27.38
C GLN A 141 -6.05 -12.70 27.67
N THR A 142 -7.22 -12.25 27.26
CA THR A 142 -7.74 -10.93 27.60
C THR A 142 -7.82 -10.72 29.10
N GLY A 143 -7.33 -9.57 29.55
CA GLY A 143 -7.26 -9.24 30.97
C GLY A 143 -6.14 -9.97 31.73
N SER A 144 -5.22 -10.71 31.09
CA SER A 144 -4.08 -11.33 31.79
C SER A 144 -2.94 -10.36 32.12
N GLY A 145 -3.00 -9.10 31.64
CA GLY A 145 -1.99 -8.07 31.93
C GLY A 145 -1.04 -7.73 30.78
N LYS A 146 -1.34 -8.12 29.53
CA LYS A 146 -0.54 -7.76 28.33
C LYS A 146 -0.33 -6.25 28.19
N SER A 147 -1.40 -5.49 28.03
CA SER A 147 -1.33 -4.03 27.89
C SER A 147 -0.83 -3.34 29.17
N TYR A 148 -1.09 -3.91 30.36
CA TYR A 148 -0.49 -3.42 31.61
C TYR A 148 1.03 -3.61 31.63
N THR A 149 1.55 -4.69 31.06
CA THR A 149 2.99 -4.91 30.98
C THR A 149 3.64 -4.03 29.92
N MET A 150 3.01 -3.91 28.74
CA MET A 150 3.57 -3.13 27.63
C MET A 150 3.42 -1.62 27.85
N MET A 151 2.22 -1.13 28.12
CA MET A 151 1.93 0.30 28.29
C MET A 151 1.92 0.71 29.77
N GLY A 152 1.29 -0.10 30.62
CA GLY A 152 1.05 0.22 32.02
C GLY A 152 -0.06 1.24 32.22
N THR A 153 -0.06 1.85 33.41
CA THR A 153 -0.95 2.96 33.75
C THR A 153 -0.14 4.25 33.89
N PRO A 154 -0.76 5.44 33.94
CA PRO A 154 -0.04 6.68 34.18
C PRO A 154 0.82 6.67 35.45
N ASP A 155 0.33 6.02 36.52
CA ASP A 155 1.04 5.91 37.81
C ASP A 155 2.06 4.75 37.82
N HIS A 156 1.85 3.74 36.98
CA HIS A 156 2.69 2.54 36.88
C HIS A 156 3.05 2.28 35.42
N PRO A 157 3.95 3.11 34.84
CA PRO A 157 4.33 2.98 33.44
C PRO A 157 4.94 1.59 33.16
N GLY A 158 4.56 1.01 32.03
CA GLY A 158 5.01 -0.30 31.59
C GLY A 158 6.32 -0.23 30.81
N LEU A 159 6.56 -1.26 30.00
CA LEU A 159 7.79 -1.43 29.23
C LEU A 159 8.00 -0.31 28.20
N ILE A 160 6.99 0.05 27.40
CA ILE A 160 7.11 1.02 26.31
C ILE A 160 7.50 2.42 26.83
N PRO A 161 6.78 3.03 27.80
CA PRO A 161 7.17 4.35 28.29
C PRO A 161 8.56 4.36 28.93
N ARG A 162 8.92 3.30 29.69
CA ARG A 162 10.25 3.17 30.33
C ARG A 162 11.37 3.00 29.31
N THR A 163 11.17 2.19 28.27
CA THR A 163 12.14 2.08 27.16
C THR A 163 12.33 3.42 26.46
N CYS A 164 11.26 4.20 26.29
CA CYS A 164 11.38 5.53 25.68
C CYS A 164 12.17 6.51 26.57
N GLU A 165 11.92 6.49 27.88
CA GLU A 165 12.62 7.34 28.86
C GLU A 165 14.12 7.01 28.87
N ASP A 166 14.47 5.76 29.12
CA ASP A 166 15.87 5.28 29.15
C ASP A 166 16.58 5.49 27.79
N LEU A 167 15.88 5.30 26.66
CA LEU A 167 16.44 5.59 25.34
C LEU A 167 16.92 7.03 25.23
N PHE A 168 16.11 8.01 25.65
CA PHE A 168 16.46 9.41 25.56
C PHE A 168 17.48 9.81 26.63
N GLU A 169 17.40 9.26 27.84
CA GLU A 169 18.44 9.47 28.88
C GLU A 169 19.82 9.02 28.39
N ARG A 170 19.91 7.85 27.73
CA ARG A 170 21.18 7.37 27.14
C ARG A 170 21.65 8.19 25.96
N ILE A 171 20.75 8.67 25.11
CA ILE A 171 21.11 9.56 24.01
C ILE A 171 21.69 10.87 24.55
N ASP A 172 21.05 11.46 25.56
CA ASP A 172 21.50 12.71 26.18
C ASP A 172 22.85 12.52 26.90
N ALA A 173 23.02 11.41 27.63
CA ALA A 173 24.30 11.04 28.23
C ALA A 173 25.40 10.86 27.18
N ALA A 174 25.15 10.10 26.12
CA ALA A 174 26.11 9.86 25.05
C ALA A 174 26.49 11.15 24.30
N HIS A 175 25.55 12.08 24.12
CA HIS A 175 25.82 13.38 23.52
C HIS A 175 26.74 14.25 24.38
N SER A 176 26.63 14.14 25.71
CA SER A 176 27.50 14.85 26.65
C SER A 176 28.93 14.30 26.69
N GLU A 177 29.11 13.00 26.44
CA GLU A 177 30.41 12.33 26.43
C GLU A 177 31.13 12.45 25.08
N ASN A 178 30.41 12.25 23.97
CA ASN A 178 30.98 12.13 22.63
C ASN A 178 30.18 12.93 21.60
N SER A 179 30.65 14.14 21.26
CA SER A 179 30.02 15.00 20.25
C SER A 179 30.08 14.44 18.82
N ASN A 180 30.84 13.36 18.58
CA ASN A 180 31.04 12.74 17.26
C ASN A 180 29.95 11.72 16.89
N VAL A 181 29.00 11.47 17.81
CA VAL A 181 27.88 10.53 17.59
C VAL A 181 26.59 11.31 17.48
N ALA A 182 25.89 11.12 16.36
CA ALA A 182 24.56 11.68 16.13
C ALA A 182 23.51 10.57 16.17
N TYR A 183 22.43 10.82 16.91
CA TYR A 183 21.30 9.91 17.03
C TYR A 183 20.09 10.45 16.24
N ASN A 184 19.42 9.58 15.50
CA ASN A 184 18.18 9.87 14.80
C ASN A 184 17.14 8.82 15.20
N VAL A 185 16.11 9.26 15.91
CA VAL A 185 15.03 8.42 16.38
C VAL A 185 13.78 8.70 15.56
N ARG A 186 13.19 7.64 14.99
CA ARG A 186 11.87 7.70 14.35
C ARG A 186 10.93 6.70 14.99
N VAL A 187 9.66 7.03 15.03
CA VAL A 187 8.63 6.13 15.57
C VAL A 187 7.54 5.88 14.54
N SER A 188 7.03 4.66 14.56
CA SER A 188 5.80 4.30 13.87
C SER A 188 4.91 3.49 14.82
N TYR A 189 3.60 3.64 14.63
CA TYR A 189 2.64 2.92 15.46
C TYR A 189 1.48 2.46 14.59
N PHE A 190 1.23 1.16 14.53
CA PHE A 190 0.13 0.59 13.77
C PHE A 190 -0.53 -0.54 14.53
N GLU A 191 -1.75 -0.86 14.11
CA GLU A 191 -2.46 -2.04 14.57
C GLU A 191 -2.81 -2.98 13.43
N VAL A 192 -2.88 -4.26 13.74
CA VAL A 192 -3.43 -5.31 12.91
C VAL A 192 -4.77 -5.72 13.51
N TYR A 193 -5.85 -5.39 12.80
CA TYR A 193 -7.21 -5.73 13.20
C TYR A 193 -7.92 -6.39 12.02
N ASN A 194 -8.54 -7.55 12.26
CA ASN A 194 -9.28 -8.29 11.24
C ASN A 194 -8.47 -8.52 9.94
N GLU A 195 -7.18 -8.86 10.05
CA GLU A 195 -6.25 -9.02 8.91
C GLU A 195 -6.14 -7.77 8.02
N HIS A 196 -6.28 -6.59 8.61
CA HIS A 196 -5.97 -5.31 7.96
C HIS A 196 -5.03 -4.49 8.85
N VAL A 197 -4.15 -3.72 8.22
CA VAL A 197 -3.20 -2.84 8.91
C VAL A 197 -3.74 -1.42 8.92
N ARG A 198 -3.81 -0.78 10.09
CA ARG A 198 -4.17 0.64 10.25
C ARG A 198 -3.04 1.39 10.92
N ASP A 199 -2.72 2.56 10.39
CA ASP A 199 -1.80 3.51 11.01
C ASP A 199 -2.48 4.18 12.20
N LEU A 200 -1.88 4.08 13.40
CA LEU A 200 -2.40 4.68 14.62
C LEU A 200 -1.96 6.13 14.80
N LEU A 201 -0.92 6.58 14.09
CA LEU A 201 -0.43 7.96 14.14
C LEU A 201 -1.22 8.90 13.22
N VAL A 202 -2.01 8.35 12.30
CA VAL A 202 -2.92 9.12 11.44
C VAL A 202 -4.30 9.22 12.11
N PRO A 203 -4.80 10.44 12.39
CA PRO A 203 -6.12 10.61 12.98
C PRO A 203 -7.21 9.99 12.11
N ALA A 204 -8.11 9.22 12.74
CA ALA A 204 -9.29 8.73 12.05
C ALA A 204 -10.20 9.93 11.68
N VAL A 205 -10.49 10.07 10.38
CA VAL A 205 -11.40 11.12 9.91
C VAL A 205 -12.83 10.60 10.04
N PRO A 206 -13.72 11.30 10.78
CA PRO A 206 -15.13 10.93 10.86
C PRO A 206 -15.75 10.87 9.46
N HIS A 207 -16.61 9.87 9.23
CA HIS A 207 -17.34 9.66 7.95
C HIS A 207 -16.48 9.24 6.74
N LYS A 208 -15.18 8.98 6.90
CA LYS A 208 -14.34 8.37 5.87
C LYS A 208 -14.10 6.89 6.19
N ALA A 209 -14.09 6.04 5.16
CA ALA A 209 -13.73 4.64 5.32
C ALA A 209 -12.29 4.52 5.88
N PRO A 210 -12.02 3.56 6.79
CA PRO A 210 -10.69 3.35 7.33
C PRO A 210 -9.71 3.02 6.20
N ASN A 211 -8.59 3.74 6.16
CA ASN A 211 -7.52 3.49 5.20
C ASN A 211 -6.65 2.31 5.67
N TYR A 212 -6.67 1.21 4.92
CA TYR A 212 -5.88 0.03 5.25
C TYR A 212 -4.58 0.01 4.45
N LEU A 213 -3.46 -0.09 5.17
CA LEU A 213 -2.13 -0.11 4.57
C LEU A 213 -1.80 -1.49 3.98
N LYS A 214 -1.01 -1.50 2.90
CA LYS A 214 -0.58 -2.72 2.21
C LYS A 214 0.80 -3.15 2.69
N ILE A 215 1.00 -4.46 2.81
CA ILE A 215 2.30 -5.04 3.15
C ILE A 215 3.08 -5.31 1.86
N ARG A 216 4.38 -5.04 1.92
CA ARG A 216 5.38 -5.31 0.88
C ARG A 216 6.58 -6.02 1.51
N GLU A 217 7.44 -6.60 0.69
CA GLU A 217 8.64 -7.29 1.15
C GLU A 217 9.84 -6.69 0.42
N SER A 218 10.80 -6.18 1.19
CA SER A 218 12.10 -5.74 0.71
C SER A 218 13.04 -6.96 0.64
N PRO A 219 13.90 -7.08 -0.39
CA PRO A 219 14.93 -8.12 -0.44
C PRO A 219 15.91 -8.05 0.74
N THR A 220 16.19 -6.86 1.26
CA THR A 220 17.16 -6.59 2.34
C THR A 220 16.49 -6.61 3.71
N ASP A 221 15.41 -5.83 3.88
CA ASP A 221 14.77 -5.58 5.19
C ASP A 221 13.59 -6.50 5.49
N GLY A 222 13.22 -7.37 4.55
CA GLY A 222 12.07 -8.25 4.70
C GLY A 222 10.72 -7.52 4.66
N PRO A 223 9.67 -8.10 5.27
CA PRO A 223 8.31 -7.56 5.20
C PRO A 223 8.14 -6.22 5.93
N TYR A 224 7.57 -5.23 5.25
CA TYR A 224 7.28 -3.90 5.79
C TYR A 224 5.89 -3.40 5.36
N VAL A 225 5.36 -2.44 6.11
CA VAL A 225 4.08 -1.79 5.81
C VAL A 225 4.34 -0.59 4.90
N LYS A 226 3.79 -0.64 3.68
CA LYS A 226 3.92 0.46 2.73
C LYS A 226 3.06 1.64 3.18
N ASP A 227 3.61 2.85 3.04
CA ASP A 227 2.94 4.12 3.35
C ASP A 227 2.59 4.28 4.85
N LEU A 228 3.30 3.55 5.72
CA LEU A 228 3.23 3.73 7.18
C LEU A 228 3.91 5.04 7.57
N THR A 229 3.25 5.82 8.44
CA THR A 229 3.82 7.08 8.92
C THR A 229 4.98 6.81 9.87
N GLU A 230 6.16 7.28 9.50
CA GLU A 230 7.34 7.32 10.36
C GLU A 230 7.62 8.76 10.77
N VAL A 231 7.51 9.05 12.07
CA VAL A 231 7.66 10.41 12.59
C VAL A 231 9.01 10.54 13.30
N PRO A 232 9.86 11.52 12.94
CA PRO A 232 11.07 11.81 13.70
C PRO A 232 10.71 12.40 15.06
N VAL A 233 11.35 11.92 16.12
CA VAL A 233 11.15 12.40 17.51
C VAL A 233 12.48 12.86 18.08
N ARG A 234 12.47 14.02 18.75
CA ARG A 234 13.69 14.65 19.29
C ARG A 234 13.84 14.58 20.81
N ASN A 235 12.78 14.25 21.51
CA ASN A 235 12.76 14.21 22.96
C ASN A 235 11.68 13.24 23.46
N ILE A 236 11.76 12.92 24.75
CA ILE A 236 10.80 12.04 25.43
C ILE A 236 9.35 12.54 25.33
N ASN A 237 9.11 13.85 25.41
CA ASN A 237 7.76 14.40 25.37
C ASN A 237 7.08 14.18 24.01
N GLU A 238 7.83 14.29 22.91
CA GLU A 238 7.33 14.02 21.55
C GLU A 238 6.93 12.56 21.37
N ILE A 239 7.79 11.61 21.76
CA ILE A 239 7.48 10.19 21.63
C ILE A 239 6.29 9.78 22.52
N LEU A 240 6.23 10.26 23.77
CA LEU A 240 5.10 10.01 24.67
C LEU A 240 3.78 10.59 24.12
N ARG A 241 3.85 11.73 23.42
CA ARG A 241 2.67 12.33 22.76
C ARG A 241 2.17 11.46 21.61
N TYR A 242 3.06 10.97 20.74
CA TYR A 242 2.67 10.09 19.63
C TYR A 242 2.13 8.75 20.12
N MET A 243 2.69 8.21 21.19
CA MET A 243 2.18 7.02 21.86
C MET A 243 0.74 7.24 22.38
N LYS A 244 0.51 8.30 23.16
CA LYS A 244 -0.84 8.65 23.66
C LYS A 244 -1.85 8.88 22.53
N MET A 245 -1.40 9.51 21.43
CA MET A 245 -2.24 9.72 20.24
C MET A 245 -2.64 8.39 19.60
N GLY A 246 -1.71 7.46 19.45
CA GLY A 246 -1.99 6.13 18.90
C GLY A 246 -2.92 5.30 19.77
N ASP A 247 -2.75 5.35 21.09
CA ASP A 247 -3.65 4.66 22.05
C ASP A 247 -5.07 5.23 22.01
N ALA A 248 -5.20 6.55 21.90
CA ALA A 248 -6.50 7.20 21.74
C ALA A 248 -7.16 6.76 20.41
N SER A 249 -6.38 6.67 19.32
CA SER A 249 -6.86 6.19 18.02
C SER A 249 -7.35 4.73 18.10
N ARG A 250 -6.59 3.86 18.78
CA ARG A 250 -6.96 2.46 19.06
C ARG A 250 -8.27 2.35 19.84
N THR A 251 -8.50 3.27 20.79
CA THR A 251 -9.69 3.29 21.67
C THR A 251 -10.95 3.86 20.99
N VAL A 252 -10.83 4.85 20.10
CA VAL A 252 -11.99 5.45 19.42
C VAL A 252 -12.66 4.47 18.44
N ALA A 253 -11.91 3.51 17.89
CA ALA A 253 -12.48 2.41 17.11
C ALA A 253 -13.36 1.46 17.95
N SER A 254 -13.30 1.55 19.28
CA SER A 254 -14.11 0.81 20.25
C SER A 254 -15.46 1.51 20.46
N THR A 255 -16.47 1.16 19.66
CA THR A 255 -17.85 1.44 20.10
C THR A 255 -18.08 0.75 21.46
N LYS A 256 -18.77 1.44 22.39
CA LYS A 256 -18.97 1.21 23.85
C LYS A 256 -19.27 -0.22 24.38
N MET A 257 -19.19 -1.25 23.54
CA MET A 257 -19.55 -2.64 23.82
C MET A 257 -18.40 -3.65 23.60
N ASN A 258 -17.23 -3.23 23.08
CA ASN A 258 -16.09 -4.12 22.81
C ASN A 258 -14.77 -3.51 23.32
N ASP A 259 -14.01 -4.24 24.14
CA ASP A 259 -12.63 -3.89 24.49
C ASP A 259 -11.72 -4.15 23.28
N THR A 260 -11.56 -3.20 22.36
CA THR A 260 -10.79 -3.39 21.12
C THR A 260 -9.33 -3.80 21.36
N SER A 261 -8.78 -3.50 22.55
CA SER A 261 -7.42 -3.95 22.92
C SER A 261 -7.30 -5.48 22.92
N SER A 262 -8.38 -6.20 23.25
CA SER A 262 -8.44 -7.67 23.20
C SER A 262 -8.50 -8.26 21.79
N ARG A 263 -8.83 -7.45 20.78
CA ARG A 263 -9.18 -7.90 19.42
C ARG A 263 -8.24 -7.38 18.34
N SER A 264 -7.26 -6.56 18.70
CA SER A 264 -6.27 -5.96 17.80
C SER A 264 -4.87 -6.19 18.33
N HIS A 265 -3.93 -6.44 17.42
CA HIS A 265 -2.49 -6.46 17.74
C HIS A 265 -1.93 -5.07 17.53
N ALA A 266 -1.30 -4.47 18.53
CA ALA A 266 -0.65 -3.18 18.38
C ALA A 266 0.87 -3.38 18.29
N VAL A 267 1.52 -2.73 17.33
CA VAL A 267 2.97 -2.81 17.10
C VAL A 267 3.53 -1.39 17.13
N PHE A 268 4.20 -1.06 18.24
CA PHE A 268 4.95 0.18 18.37
C PHE A 268 6.39 -0.08 17.96
N THR A 269 6.91 0.69 17.00
CA THR A 269 8.27 0.52 16.49
C THR A 269 9.07 1.79 16.67
N ILE A 270 10.23 1.68 17.30
CA ILE A 270 11.24 2.73 17.37
C ILE A 270 12.39 2.34 16.44
N MET A 271 12.70 3.21 15.49
CA MET A 271 13.88 3.12 14.65
C MET A 271 14.96 4.00 15.25
N LEU A 272 16.05 3.39 15.71
CA LEU A 272 17.21 4.09 16.23
C LEU A 272 18.33 4.02 15.19
N LYS A 273 18.77 5.17 14.70
CA LYS A 273 19.91 5.29 13.79
C LYS A 273 21.02 6.09 14.47
N GLN A 274 22.20 5.50 14.55
CA GLN A 274 23.38 6.06 15.16
C GLN A 274 24.40 6.32 14.06
N ILE A 275 24.88 7.55 13.97
CA ILE A 275 25.86 7.97 12.99
C ILE A 275 27.10 8.37 13.78
N HIS A 276 28.14 7.54 13.71
CA HIS A 276 29.42 7.82 14.35
C HIS A 276 30.41 8.24 13.27
N HIS A 277 30.90 9.47 13.38
CA HIS A 277 31.93 10.00 12.50
C HIS A 277 33.29 9.89 13.18
N ASP A 278 34.19 9.10 12.60
CA ASP A 278 35.55 8.97 13.10
C ASP A 278 36.43 10.04 12.45
N MET A 279 36.90 10.99 13.26
CA MET A 279 37.73 12.11 12.83
C MET A 279 39.15 11.68 12.42
N GLU A 280 39.63 10.51 12.87
CA GLU A 280 40.98 10.04 12.56
C GLU A 280 41.05 9.34 11.20
N THR A 281 40.00 8.58 10.85
CA THR A 281 39.93 7.78 9.62
C THR A 281 39.08 8.42 8.51
N ASP A 282 38.35 9.51 8.82
CA ASP A 282 37.32 10.12 7.96
C ASP A 282 36.22 9.12 7.52
N GLU A 283 36.06 8.03 8.27
CA GLU A 283 35.02 7.04 8.02
C GLU A 283 33.76 7.39 8.80
N THR A 284 32.61 7.25 8.15
CA THR A 284 31.31 7.39 8.82
C THR A 284 30.68 6.01 8.96
N THR A 285 30.48 5.60 10.19
CA THR A 285 29.79 4.35 10.50
C THR A 285 28.34 4.63 10.86
N GLU A 286 27.43 3.95 10.16
CA GLU A 286 26.00 4.04 10.43
C GLU A 286 25.55 2.72 11.05
N ARG A 287 25.01 2.78 12.27
CA ARG A 287 24.31 1.65 12.89
C ARG A 287 22.83 1.92 12.92
N SER A 288 22.04 0.93 12.54
CA SER A 288 20.58 1.01 12.59
C SER A 288 19.99 -0.12 13.42
N SER A 289 19.04 0.18 14.28
CA SER A 289 18.32 -0.81 15.06
C SER A 289 16.82 -0.52 15.04
N ARG A 290 16.04 -1.61 15.10
CA ARG A 290 14.58 -1.58 15.13
C ARG A 290 14.13 -2.17 16.45
N ILE A 291 13.46 -1.38 17.27
CA ILE A 291 12.87 -1.80 18.55
C ILE A 291 11.38 -2.02 18.31
N ARG A 292 10.93 -3.28 18.31
CA ARG A 292 9.51 -3.62 18.16
C ARG A 292 8.90 -4.01 19.49
N LEU A 293 7.92 -3.25 19.95
CA LEU A 293 7.19 -3.49 21.18
C LEU A 293 5.74 -3.82 20.81
N VAL A 294 5.35 -5.07 21.01
CA VAL A 294 4.11 -5.64 20.48
C VAL A 294 3.15 -6.04 21.61
N ASP A 295 1.94 -5.51 21.56
CA ASP A 295 0.81 -5.90 22.41
C ASP A 295 -0.17 -6.74 21.58
N LEU A 296 -0.14 -8.06 21.75
CA LEU A 296 -0.98 -8.97 20.98
C LEU A 296 -2.43 -8.96 21.48
N ALA A 297 -3.35 -9.34 20.60
CA ALA A 297 -4.73 -9.64 20.95
C ALA A 297 -4.83 -10.79 21.97
N GLY A 298 -6.00 -10.94 22.59
CA GLY A 298 -6.29 -12.04 23.51
C GLY A 298 -6.14 -13.41 22.86
N SER A 299 -5.44 -14.33 23.54
CA SER A 299 -5.23 -15.72 23.07
C SER A 299 -6.41 -16.65 23.28
N GLU A 300 -7.44 -16.21 23.99
CA GLU A 300 -8.59 -17.03 24.31
C GLU A 300 -9.35 -17.49 23.07
N ARG A 301 -9.88 -18.71 23.14
CA ARG A 301 -10.68 -19.24 22.04
C ARG A 301 -12.02 -18.50 21.99
N ALA A 302 -12.49 -18.19 20.79
CA ALA A 302 -13.84 -17.63 20.57
C ALA A 302 -14.99 -18.62 20.88
N LYS A 303 -14.76 -19.65 21.71
CA LYS A 303 -15.76 -20.60 22.19
C LYS A 303 -16.59 -19.98 23.32
N ALA A 304 -17.45 -19.00 23.01
CA ALA A 304 -18.57 -18.61 23.91
C ALA A 304 -19.41 -17.44 23.41
N THR A 305 -19.17 -16.86 22.23
CA THR A 305 -20.04 -15.78 21.77
C THR A 305 -21.15 -16.36 20.88
N GLU A 306 -22.42 -16.20 21.26
CA GLU A 306 -23.61 -16.34 20.39
C GLU A 306 -23.62 -15.30 19.24
N ALA A 307 -22.44 -14.86 18.82
CA ALA A 307 -22.24 -13.84 17.82
C ALA A 307 -22.50 -14.44 16.44
N THR A 308 -23.62 -14.07 15.83
CA THR A 308 -23.96 -14.44 14.45
C THR A 308 -23.38 -13.43 13.45
N GLY A 309 -23.11 -13.88 12.22
CA GLY A 309 -22.73 -13.01 11.10
C GLY A 309 -21.33 -12.39 11.19
N ALA A 310 -21.25 -11.05 11.10
CA ALA A 310 -19.99 -10.31 10.94
C ALA A 310 -19.04 -10.44 12.14
N ARG A 311 -19.57 -10.52 13.36
CA ARG A 311 -18.77 -10.69 14.59
C ARG A 311 -18.07 -12.05 14.66
N LEU A 312 -18.68 -13.10 14.11
CA LEU A 312 -18.05 -14.43 14.00
C LEU A 312 -16.87 -14.41 13.02
N ARG A 313 -17.03 -13.75 11.86
CA ARG A 313 -15.93 -13.59 10.90
C ARG A 313 -14.77 -12.80 11.49
N GLU A 314 -15.07 -11.74 12.23
CA GLU A 314 -14.09 -10.94 12.95
C GLU A 314 -13.33 -11.77 13.98
N GLY A 315 -14.02 -12.50 14.86
CA GLY A 315 -13.40 -13.42 15.82
C GLY A 315 -12.56 -14.51 15.16
N SER A 316 -13.01 -15.03 14.01
CA SER A 316 -12.25 -15.99 13.21
C SER A 316 -10.95 -15.39 12.67
N ASN A 317 -10.98 -14.16 12.15
CA ASN A 317 -9.79 -13.50 11.61
C ASN A 317 -8.80 -13.06 12.70
N ILE A 318 -9.29 -12.63 13.87
CA ILE A 318 -8.43 -12.36 15.04
C ILE A 318 -7.71 -13.65 15.43
N ASN A 319 -8.44 -14.75 15.57
CA ASN A 319 -7.86 -16.05 15.89
C ASN A 319 -6.98 -16.60 14.77
N LYS A 320 -7.21 -16.25 13.51
CA LYS A 320 -6.36 -16.65 12.39
C LYS A 320 -4.91 -16.20 12.59
N SER A 321 -4.70 -14.95 13.00
CA SER A 321 -3.37 -14.40 13.26
C SER A 321 -2.64 -15.14 14.40
N LEU A 322 -3.30 -15.37 15.54
CA LEU A 322 -2.73 -16.07 16.69
C LEU A 322 -2.55 -17.58 16.46
N THR A 323 -3.50 -18.22 15.76
CA THR A 323 -3.41 -19.64 15.39
C THR A 323 -2.24 -19.85 14.42
N THR A 324 -2.09 -18.96 13.45
CA THR A 324 -0.95 -18.98 12.52
C THR A 324 0.36 -18.74 13.26
N LEU A 325 0.40 -17.80 14.20
CA LEU A 325 1.56 -17.58 15.06
C LEU A 325 1.95 -18.86 15.81
N GLY A 326 0.97 -19.58 16.38
CA GLY A 326 1.20 -20.87 17.02
C GLY A 326 1.76 -21.95 16.09
N ARG A 327 1.27 -22.01 14.84
CA ARG A 327 1.82 -22.91 13.82
C ARG A 327 3.25 -22.54 13.44
N VAL A 328 3.56 -21.25 13.32
CA VAL A 328 4.92 -20.76 13.06
C VAL A 328 5.87 -21.14 14.19
N ILE A 329 5.48 -20.90 15.44
CA ILE A 329 6.27 -21.26 16.62
C ILE A 329 6.51 -22.76 16.69
N ALA A 330 5.47 -23.58 16.50
CA ALA A 330 5.59 -25.03 16.51
C ALA A 330 6.54 -25.53 15.40
N ALA A 331 6.46 -24.97 14.19
CA ALA A 331 7.34 -25.33 13.08
C ALA A 331 8.80 -24.91 13.33
N LEU A 332 9.04 -23.78 13.98
CA LEU A 332 10.38 -23.30 14.34
C LEU A 332 10.98 -24.06 15.53
N ALA A 333 10.14 -24.49 16.47
CA ALA A 333 10.54 -25.20 17.67
C ALA A 333 10.83 -26.70 17.42
N ASP A 334 10.38 -27.28 16.31
CA ASP A 334 10.63 -28.70 16.00
C ASP A 334 12.13 -28.93 15.65
N PRO A 335 12.88 -29.69 16.48
CA PRO A 335 14.28 -30.00 16.20
C PRO A 335 14.47 -30.80 14.91
N LYS A 336 13.43 -31.51 14.44
CA LYS A 336 13.48 -32.33 13.23
C LYS A 336 13.50 -31.50 11.94
N ALA A 337 13.05 -30.25 11.97
CA ALA A 337 13.12 -29.33 10.84
C ALA A 337 14.57 -28.97 10.46
N HIS A 338 15.52 -29.14 11.38
CA HIS A 338 16.95 -28.83 11.20
C HIS A 338 17.81 -30.05 10.84
N ARG A 339 17.26 -31.27 10.81
CA ARG A 339 17.99 -32.47 10.38
C ARG A 339 17.85 -32.64 8.87
N GLY A 340 18.93 -32.37 8.14
CA GLY A 340 19.01 -32.58 6.70
C GLY A 340 18.58 -34.00 6.32
N GLY A 341 17.52 -34.12 5.53
CA GLY A 341 17.00 -35.41 5.06
C GLY A 341 15.48 -35.48 4.86
N LYS A 342 14.68 -34.59 5.47
CA LYS A 342 13.26 -34.41 5.13
C LYS A 342 13.04 -33.03 4.51
N ARG A 343 12.04 -32.93 3.61
CA ARG A 343 11.60 -31.65 3.02
C ARG A 343 11.49 -30.62 4.14
N LYS A 344 12.27 -29.54 4.03
CA LYS A 344 12.26 -28.40 4.96
C LYS A 344 10.81 -27.93 5.06
N GLU A 345 10.16 -28.17 6.19
CA GLU A 345 8.78 -27.77 6.39
C GLU A 345 8.71 -26.24 6.24
N VAL A 346 7.91 -25.78 5.29
CA VAL A 346 7.81 -24.36 4.98
C VAL A 346 7.07 -23.68 6.12
N VAL A 347 7.76 -22.83 6.87
CA VAL A 347 7.16 -22.09 7.97
C VAL A 347 6.10 -21.12 7.41
N PRO A 348 4.84 -21.18 7.87
CA PRO A 348 3.70 -20.50 7.24
C PRO A 348 3.60 -19.01 7.63
N TYR A 349 4.68 -18.24 7.47
CA TYR A 349 4.67 -16.81 7.84
C TYR A 349 3.63 -15.99 7.07
N ARG A 350 3.35 -16.35 5.81
CA ARG A 350 2.42 -15.61 4.94
C ARG A 350 0.94 -15.91 5.17
N ASP A 351 0.61 -16.90 6.01
CA ASP A 351 -0.79 -17.29 6.26
C ASP A 351 -1.55 -16.20 7.05
N SER A 352 -0.85 -15.33 7.79
CA SER A 352 -1.44 -14.17 8.45
C SER A 352 -0.57 -12.92 8.34
N ILE A 353 -1.19 -11.74 8.42
CA ILE A 353 -0.48 -10.46 8.34
C ILE A 353 0.53 -10.32 9.50
N LEU A 354 0.10 -10.65 10.72
CA LEU A 354 0.93 -10.53 11.91
C LEU A 354 2.21 -11.39 11.77
N THR A 355 2.06 -12.66 11.42
CA THR A 355 3.21 -13.56 11.25
C THR A 355 4.10 -13.16 10.09
N TRP A 356 3.55 -12.51 9.06
CA TRP A 356 4.35 -12.03 7.95
C TRP A 356 5.21 -10.84 8.38
N LEU A 357 4.64 -9.88 9.12
CA LEU A 357 5.38 -8.72 9.66
C LEU A 357 6.41 -9.12 10.72
N LEU A 358 6.09 -10.13 11.55
CA LEU A 358 6.99 -10.66 12.59
C LEU A 358 7.91 -11.79 12.09
N LYS A 359 7.96 -12.05 10.77
CA LYS A 359 8.83 -13.08 10.17
C LYS A 359 10.28 -12.93 10.64
N ASP A 360 10.78 -11.70 10.59
CA ASP A 360 12.16 -11.40 10.98
C ASP A 360 12.37 -11.50 12.50
N SER A 361 11.36 -11.10 13.28
CA SER A 361 11.36 -11.19 14.74
C SER A 361 11.38 -12.62 15.27
N LEU A 362 10.70 -13.57 14.63
CA LEU A 362 10.56 -14.93 15.17
C LEU A 362 11.69 -15.88 14.76
N GLY A 363 12.27 -15.72 13.57
CA GLY A 363 13.31 -16.65 13.09
C GLY A 363 14.36 -16.01 12.20
N GLY A 364 14.39 -14.68 12.13
CA GLY A 364 15.30 -13.90 11.32
C GLY A 364 16.29 -13.09 12.16
N ASN A 365 16.57 -11.88 11.69
CA ASN A 365 17.54 -10.94 12.24
C ASN A 365 16.92 -10.09 13.35
N SER A 366 16.72 -10.68 14.52
CA SER A 366 16.18 -9.95 15.68
C SER A 366 16.50 -10.71 16.96
N LYS A 367 16.93 -10.00 18.01
CA LYS A 367 16.89 -10.53 19.38
C LYS A 367 15.47 -10.42 19.90
N THR A 368 14.89 -11.52 20.33
CA THR A 368 13.44 -11.56 20.57
C THR A 368 13.10 -12.12 21.94
N ALA A 369 12.17 -11.46 22.62
CA ALA A 369 11.58 -11.88 23.86
C ALA A 369 10.07 -12.03 23.78
N MET A 370 9.56 -13.06 24.45
CA MET A 370 8.14 -13.28 24.68
C MET A 370 7.81 -13.08 26.15
N ILE A 371 6.82 -12.24 26.44
CA ILE A 371 6.25 -12.08 27.78
C ILE A 371 4.89 -12.79 27.82
N ALA A 372 4.84 -13.94 28.48
CA ALA A 372 3.61 -14.70 28.68
C ALA A 372 2.86 -14.17 29.92
N CYS A 373 1.79 -13.41 29.69
CA CYS A 373 0.94 -12.85 30.73
C CYS A 373 -0.17 -13.83 31.09
N ILE A 374 -0.25 -14.26 32.35
CA ILE A 374 -1.19 -15.29 32.82
C ILE A 374 -2.12 -14.78 33.92
N ALA A 375 -3.31 -15.37 33.99
CA ALA A 375 -4.28 -15.09 35.04
C ALA A 375 -4.12 -16.10 36.20
N PRO A 376 -4.28 -15.68 37.47
CA PRO A 376 -4.09 -16.56 38.61
C PRO A 376 -5.18 -17.64 38.76
N SER A 377 -6.37 -17.46 38.17
CA SER A 377 -7.53 -18.35 38.41
C SER A 377 -8.05 -19.12 37.18
N ASP A 378 -7.52 -18.88 35.98
CA ASP A 378 -8.03 -19.51 34.74
C ASP A 378 -7.09 -20.64 34.28
N TYR A 379 -7.46 -21.88 34.59
CA TYR A 379 -6.60 -23.04 34.33
C TYR A 379 -6.39 -23.33 32.83
N GLU A 380 -7.45 -23.36 32.01
CA GLU A 380 -7.34 -23.81 30.60
C GLU A 380 -6.54 -22.82 29.75
N GLU A 381 -6.83 -21.52 29.91
CA GLU A 381 -6.16 -20.47 29.15
C GLU A 381 -4.73 -20.23 29.65
N THR A 382 -4.49 -20.34 30.96
CA THR A 382 -3.13 -20.27 31.52
C THR A 382 -2.28 -21.45 31.08
N LEU A 383 -2.80 -22.68 31.11
CA LEU A 383 -2.09 -23.85 30.61
C LEU A 383 -1.75 -23.71 29.11
N SER A 384 -2.69 -23.19 28.32
CA SER A 384 -2.47 -22.94 26.90
C SER A 384 -1.35 -21.92 26.68
N THR A 385 -1.33 -20.83 27.46
CA THR A 385 -0.30 -19.80 27.44
C THR A 385 1.08 -20.33 27.84
N LEU A 386 1.16 -21.10 28.93
CA LEU A 386 2.43 -21.69 29.41
C LEU A 386 3.02 -22.71 28.43
N ARG A 387 2.18 -23.54 27.80
CA ARG A 387 2.63 -24.47 26.74
C ARG A 387 3.16 -23.73 25.52
N TYR A 388 2.52 -22.63 25.17
CA TYR A 388 2.94 -21.79 24.05
C TYR A 388 4.31 -21.16 24.33
N ALA A 389 4.50 -20.64 25.54
CA ALA A 389 5.75 -20.08 26.03
C ALA A 389 6.89 -21.14 26.05
N ASP A 390 6.62 -22.37 26.52
CA ASP A 390 7.60 -23.47 26.51
C ASP A 390 8.07 -23.84 25.10
N GLN A 391 7.17 -23.78 24.11
CA GLN A 391 7.53 -23.99 22.71
C GLN A 391 8.38 -22.83 22.16
N ALA A 392 8.00 -21.59 22.46
CA ALA A 392 8.70 -20.40 21.98
C ALA A 392 10.17 -20.37 22.42
N LYS A 393 10.49 -20.85 23.63
CA LYS A 393 11.86 -20.93 24.18
C LYS A 393 12.84 -21.73 23.30
N ARG A 394 12.33 -22.62 22.44
CA ARG A 394 13.15 -23.49 21.57
C ARG A 394 13.47 -22.85 20.22
N ILE A 395 12.85 -21.71 19.91
CA ILE A 395 13.08 -20.99 18.67
C ILE A 395 14.44 -20.32 18.71
N ARG A 396 15.20 -20.46 17.61
CA ARG A 396 16.51 -19.82 17.45
C ARG A 396 16.42 -18.67 16.45
N THR A 397 16.87 -17.50 16.88
CA THR A 397 17.00 -16.31 16.04
C THR A 397 18.43 -16.19 15.52
N ARG A 398 18.61 -15.41 14.44
CA ARG A 398 19.92 -15.13 13.84
C ARG A 398 20.14 -13.62 13.81
N ALA A 399 20.23 -13.03 15.01
CA ALA A 399 20.47 -11.60 15.16
C ALA A 399 21.90 -11.24 14.69
N VAL A 400 21.99 -10.15 13.94
CA VAL A 400 23.22 -9.58 13.39
C VAL A 400 23.25 -8.08 13.71
N VAL A 401 24.43 -7.54 13.95
CA VAL A 401 24.64 -6.09 14.06
C VAL A 401 24.42 -5.44 12.70
N ASN A 402 23.47 -4.52 12.61
CA ASN A 402 23.15 -3.83 11.37
C ASN A 402 23.97 -2.55 11.30
N GLN A 403 25.16 -2.69 10.74
CA GLN A 403 26.12 -1.62 10.58
C GLN A 403 26.54 -1.53 9.12
N ASP A 404 26.36 -0.35 8.55
CA ASP A 404 26.90 0.01 7.26
C ASP A 404 28.15 0.87 7.49
N HIS A 405 29.27 0.44 6.91
CA HIS A 405 30.46 1.25 6.78
C HIS A 405 30.36 1.97 5.44
N ILE A 406 30.26 3.29 5.48
CA ILE A 406 30.23 4.10 4.27
C ILE A 406 31.36 5.10 4.38
N SER A 407 32.37 4.97 3.52
CA SER A 407 33.37 6.03 3.40
C SER A 407 32.70 7.31 2.91
N THR A 408 33.21 8.48 3.30
CA THR A 408 32.74 9.78 2.81
C THR A 408 32.68 9.83 1.28
N ALA A 409 33.70 9.28 0.61
CA ALA A 409 33.77 9.15 -0.84
C ALA A 409 32.66 8.25 -1.44
N GLU A 410 32.38 7.09 -0.84
CA GLU A 410 31.30 6.20 -1.30
C GLU A 410 29.93 6.83 -1.07
N ARG A 411 29.73 7.52 0.06
CA ARG A 411 28.49 8.24 0.36
C ARG A 411 28.23 9.32 -0.68
N ASP A 412 29.22 10.15 -0.97
CA ASP A 412 29.11 11.23 -1.95
C ASP A 412 28.90 10.67 -3.36
N ALA A 413 29.59 9.59 -3.73
CA ALA A 413 29.38 8.89 -4.99
C ALA A 413 27.96 8.32 -5.10
N GLN A 414 27.42 7.75 -4.01
CA GLN A 414 26.08 7.17 -4.00
C GLN A 414 24.99 8.25 -4.01
N ILE A 415 25.18 9.37 -3.30
CA ILE A 415 24.30 10.53 -3.35
C ILE A 415 24.31 11.12 -4.77
N ALA A 416 25.48 11.26 -5.39
CA ALA A 416 25.59 11.74 -6.76
C ALA A 416 24.90 10.78 -7.76
N ALA A 417 25.09 9.48 -7.62
CA ALA A 417 24.45 8.46 -8.45
C ALA A 417 22.92 8.48 -8.29
N MET A 418 22.40 8.51 -7.06
CA MET A 418 20.96 8.61 -6.80
C MET A 418 20.37 9.93 -7.29
N ALA A 419 21.09 11.05 -7.13
CA ALA A 419 20.65 12.35 -7.63
C ALA A 419 20.56 12.36 -9.17
N GLU A 420 21.52 11.74 -9.84
CA GLU A 420 21.48 11.58 -11.30
C GLU A 420 20.36 10.64 -11.74
N GLU A 421 20.12 9.54 -11.02
CA GLU A 421 19.01 8.63 -11.30
C GLU A 421 17.65 9.33 -11.12
N ILE A 422 17.48 10.10 -10.04
CA ILE A 422 16.28 10.93 -9.83
C ILE A 422 16.13 11.94 -10.96
N ARG A 423 17.22 12.58 -11.40
CA ARG A 423 17.19 13.53 -12.52
C ARG A 423 16.78 12.86 -13.83
N ILE A 424 17.33 11.68 -14.15
CA ILE A 424 16.97 10.89 -15.33
C ILE A 424 15.50 10.45 -15.26
N LEU A 425 15.05 9.98 -14.09
CA LEU A 425 13.66 9.60 -13.88
C LEU A 425 12.73 10.81 -14.02
N GLN A 426 13.08 11.97 -13.47
CA GLN A 426 12.32 13.21 -13.66
C GLN A 426 12.27 13.62 -15.13
N LEU A 427 13.38 13.53 -15.87
CA LEU A 427 13.46 13.79 -17.31
C LEU A 427 12.57 12.83 -18.10
N SER A 428 12.60 11.53 -17.80
CA SER A 428 11.77 10.52 -18.48
C SER A 428 10.27 10.69 -18.16
N VAL A 429 9.93 11.10 -16.94
CA VAL A 429 8.54 11.45 -16.56
C VAL A 429 8.09 12.73 -17.27
N SER A 430 8.95 13.74 -17.38
CA SER A 430 8.64 14.95 -18.16
C SER A 430 8.51 14.65 -19.66
N ASP A 431 9.38 13.82 -20.22
CA ASP A 431 9.32 13.39 -21.62
C ASP A 431 8.05 12.57 -21.91
N SER A 432 7.66 11.69 -20.97
CA SER A 432 6.41 10.93 -21.09
C SER A 432 5.19 11.84 -21.06
N ARG A 433 5.16 12.83 -20.15
CA ARG A 433 4.11 13.85 -20.12
C ARG A 433 4.08 14.71 -21.39
N GLN A 434 5.25 15.06 -21.93
CA GLN A 434 5.35 15.83 -23.17
C GLN A 434 4.86 15.01 -24.37
N ARG A 435 5.18 13.71 -24.43
CA ARG A 435 4.69 12.79 -25.47
C ARG A 435 3.18 12.60 -25.39
N GLU A 436 2.62 12.41 -24.19
CA GLU A 436 1.16 12.34 -24.01
C GLU A 436 0.47 13.62 -24.49
N LYS A 437 1.04 14.79 -24.19
CA LYS A 437 0.50 16.07 -24.68
C LYS A 437 0.57 16.19 -26.20
N ASN A 438 1.70 15.83 -26.81
CA ASN A 438 1.88 15.88 -28.26
C ASN A 438 0.96 14.88 -29.00
N VAL A 439 0.72 13.69 -28.44
CA VAL A 439 -0.22 12.71 -28.99
C VAL A 439 -1.64 13.28 -28.94
N LYS A 440 -2.04 13.89 -27.83
CA LYS A 440 -3.36 14.50 -27.69
C LYS A 440 -3.58 15.66 -28.66
N GLU A 441 -2.60 16.54 -28.84
CA GLU A 441 -2.65 17.61 -29.84
C GLU A 441 -2.71 17.08 -31.29
N ALA A 442 -2.07 15.93 -31.56
CA ALA A 442 -2.14 15.28 -32.88
C ALA A 442 -3.51 14.62 -33.13
N GLU A 443 -4.13 14.04 -32.11
CA GLU A 443 -5.50 13.50 -32.17
C GLU A 443 -6.54 14.61 -32.44
N GLU A 444 -6.46 15.73 -31.71
CA GLU A 444 -7.34 16.89 -31.94
C GLU A 444 -7.21 17.44 -33.37
N ARG A 445 -5.98 17.58 -33.89
CA ARG A 445 -5.76 17.98 -35.29
C ARG A 445 -6.32 16.97 -36.28
N LEU A 446 -6.21 15.66 -36.00
CA LEU A 446 -6.72 14.62 -36.89
C LEU A 446 -8.25 14.68 -36.97
N GLU A 447 -8.93 14.94 -35.84
CA GLU A 447 -10.38 15.10 -35.78
C GLU A 447 -10.86 16.35 -36.53
N GLU A 448 -10.12 17.47 -36.43
CA GLU A 448 -10.37 18.67 -37.24
C GLU A 448 -10.23 18.38 -38.74
N TYR A 449 -9.18 17.66 -39.15
CA TYR A 449 -8.99 17.27 -40.56
C TYR A 449 -10.10 16.34 -41.05
N GLN A 450 -10.52 15.35 -40.25
CA GLN A 450 -11.63 14.45 -40.60
C GLN A 450 -12.94 15.22 -40.79
N THR A 451 -13.22 16.15 -39.89
CA THR A 451 -14.41 17.01 -39.97
C THR A 451 -14.39 17.87 -41.24
N ARG A 452 -13.23 18.47 -41.55
CA ARG A 452 -13.04 19.28 -42.75
C ARG A 452 -13.20 18.46 -44.03
N VAL A 453 -12.61 17.27 -44.09
CA VAL A 453 -12.76 16.35 -45.22
C VAL A 453 -14.23 15.94 -45.39
N GLY A 454 -14.93 15.60 -44.31
CA GLY A 454 -16.36 15.27 -44.36
C GLY A 454 -17.22 16.41 -44.87
N SER A 455 -16.95 17.65 -44.44
CA SER A 455 -17.66 18.84 -44.96
C SER A 455 -17.42 19.05 -46.46
N MET A 456 -16.18 18.84 -46.91
CA MET A 456 -15.81 19.01 -48.32
C MET A 456 -16.39 17.90 -49.20
N GLN A 457 -16.49 16.66 -48.71
CA GLN A 457 -17.18 15.57 -49.39
C GLN A 457 -18.67 15.88 -49.59
N ARG A 458 -19.37 16.34 -48.54
CA ARG A 458 -20.79 16.75 -48.65
C ARG A 458 -21.00 17.84 -49.69
N MET A 459 -20.18 18.89 -49.64
CA MET A 459 -20.24 19.99 -50.62
C MET A 459 -19.97 19.50 -52.05
N MET A 460 -19.07 18.53 -52.22
CA MET A 460 -18.77 17.93 -53.52
C MET A 460 -19.92 17.07 -54.04
N GLU A 461 -20.57 16.28 -53.17
CA GLU A 461 -21.77 15.49 -53.49
C GLU A 461 -22.94 16.40 -53.91
N GLU A 462 -23.21 17.45 -53.14
CA GLU A 462 -24.24 18.45 -53.46
C GLU A 462 -23.96 19.11 -54.83
N ARG A 463 -22.71 19.52 -55.08
CA ARG A 463 -22.31 20.07 -56.39
C ARG A 463 -22.48 19.06 -57.51
N SER A 464 -22.19 17.78 -57.28
CA SER A 464 -22.37 16.71 -58.27
C SER A 464 -23.85 16.51 -58.60
N MET A 465 -24.72 16.46 -57.59
CA MET A 465 -26.17 16.33 -57.79
C MET A 465 -26.76 17.50 -58.57
N VAL A 466 -26.30 18.73 -58.29
CA VAL A 466 -26.72 19.93 -59.03
C VAL A 466 -26.24 19.85 -60.49
N ALA A 467 -25.00 19.42 -60.73
CA ALA A 467 -24.46 19.28 -62.07
C ALA A 467 -25.22 18.21 -62.88
N GLU A 468 -25.52 17.05 -62.29
CA GLU A 468 -26.32 15.99 -62.91
C GLU A 468 -27.73 16.47 -63.25
N SER A 469 -28.39 17.16 -62.32
CA SER A 469 -29.71 17.75 -62.55
C SER A 469 -29.71 18.75 -63.71
N LYS A 470 -28.65 19.56 -63.83
CA LYS A 470 -28.49 20.52 -64.93
C LYS A 470 -28.22 19.82 -66.26
N ILE A 471 -27.41 18.77 -66.28
CA ILE A 471 -27.17 17.94 -67.47
C ILE A 471 -28.49 17.33 -67.96
N LYS A 472 -29.31 16.78 -67.05
CA LYS A 472 -30.60 16.18 -67.39
C LYS A 472 -31.56 17.21 -68.01
N LYS A 473 -31.66 18.41 -67.45
CA LYS A 473 -32.45 19.51 -68.03
C LYS A 473 -31.99 19.89 -69.45
N LEU A 474 -30.68 20.08 -69.63
CA LEU A 474 -30.10 20.41 -70.94
C LEU A 474 -30.29 19.30 -71.98
N GLN A 475 -30.29 18.03 -71.55
CA GLN A 475 -30.60 16.90 -72.42
C GLN A 475 -32.07 16.94 -72.87
N THR A 476 -33.01 17.16 -71.95
CA THR A 476 -34.44 17.27 -72.29
C THR A 476 -34.73 18.45 -73.21
N GLU A 477 -34.09 19.62 -72.99
CA GLU A 477 -34.21 20.77 -73.89
C GLU A 477 -33.63 20.48 -75.27
N ASN A 478 -32.47 19.80 -75.34
CA ASN A 478 -31.89 19.40 -76.62
C ASN A 478 -32.78 18.44 -77.40
N GLU A 479 -33.42 17.48 -76.73
CA GLU A 479 -34.36 16.55 -77.35
C GLU A 479 -35.61 17.26 -77.86
N ALA A 480 -36.17 18.18 -77.06
CA ALA A 480 -37.30 19.01 -77.47
C ALA A 480 -36.94 19.89 -78.69
N LEU A 481 -35.77 20.52 -78.69
CA LEU A 481 -35.28 21.32 -79.82
C LEU A 481 -35.05 20.47 -81.07
N LYS A 482 -34.51 19.24 -80.93
CA LYS A 482 -34.37 18.30 -82.04
C LYS A 482 -35.72 17.88 -82.61
N LEU A 483 -36.70 17.61 -81.75
CA LEU A 483 -38.06 17.27 -82.18
C LEU A 483 -38.71 18.45 -82.91
N HIS A 484 -38.59 19.66 -82.36
CA HIS A 484 -39.11 20.87 -82.98
C HIS A 484 -38.45 21.15 -84.34
N LEU A 485 -37.13 20.99 -84.44
CA LEU A 485 -36.41 21.11 -85.71
C LEU A 485 -36.86 20.05 -86.72
N LYS A 486 -37.09 18.82 -86.27
CA LYS A 486 -37.60 17.73 -87.12
C LYS A 486 -38.99 18.06 -87.67
N LEU A 487 -39.91 18.52 -86.81
CA LEU A 487 -41.25 18.95 -87.19
C LEU A 487 -41.22 20.15 -88.15
N ALA A 488 -40.34 21.12 -87.92
CA ALA A 488 -40.16 22.27 -88.81
C ALA A 488 -39.63 21.84 -90.19
N ILE A 489 -38.63 20.95 -90.25
CA ILE A 489 -38.12 20.40 -91.52
C ILE A 489 -39.21 19.59 -92.24
N GLU A 490 -40.02 18.84 -91.51
CA GLU A 490 -41.13 18.06 -92.07
C GLU A 490 -42.23 18.95 -92.64
N SER A 491 -42.56 20.06 -91.95
CA SER A 491 -43.48 21.08 -92.47
C SER A 491 -42.97 21.80 -93.72
N LEU A 492 -41.65 21.96 -93.87
CA LEU A 492 -41.02 22.52 -95.06
C LEU A 492 -40.94 21.52 -96.23
N LYS A 493 -40.89 20.21 -95.95
CA LYS A 493 -40.86 19.16 -96.98
C LYS A 493 -42.24 18.86 -97.56
N ASN A 494 -43.30 19.05 -96.78
CA ASN A 494 -44.68 18.95 -97.24
C ASN A 494 -45.45 20.22 -96.84
N PRO A 495 -45.26 21.33 -97.55
CA PRO A 495 -46.10 22.51 -97.35
C PRO A 495 -47.53 22.14 -97.76
N ILE A 496 -48.40 22.02 -96.77
CA ILE A 496 -49.84 21.83 -96.96
C ILE A 496 -50.34 23.05 -97.77
N PRO A 497 -50.85 22.87 -99.00
CA PRO A 497 -51.37 23.98 -99.77
C PRO A 497 -52.58 24.57 -99.04
N VAL A 498 -52.52 25.89 -98.80
CA VAL A 498 -53.56 26.65 -98.11
C VAL A 498 -54.81 26.64 -98.98
N VAL A 499 -55.81 25.84 -98.56
CA VAL A 499 -57.18 25.94 -99.05
C VAL A 499 -57.98 26.69 -97.99
N GLU A 500 -58.40 27.90 -98.33
CA GLU A 500 -59.38 28.69 -97.58
C GLU A 500 -60.76 28.02 -97.66
N VAL A 501 -61.28 27.44 -96.57
CA VAL A 501 -62.73 27.35 -96.33
C VAL A 501 -63.07 27.37 -94.84
N LYS A 502 -63.72 28.47 -94.44
CA LYS A 502 -64.93 28.64 -93.61
C LYS A 502 -65.24 27.65 -92.47
N THR A 503 -65.23 28.22 -91.26
CA THR A 503 -66.30 28.20 -90.24
C THR A 503 -67.42 27.17 -90.39
N ASP A 504 -67.43 26.17 -89.50
CA ASP A 504 -68.53 25.78 -88.58
C ASP A 504 -68.20 24.39 -88.00
N ARG A 505 -67.96 24.28 -86.69
CA ARG A 505 -68.90 23.87 -85.63
C ARG A 505 -69.09 22.34 -85.51
N ASP A 506 -69.03 21.91 -84.25
CA ASP A 506 -69.65 20.72 -83.66
C ASP A 506 -69.00 19.37 -84.02
N LEU A 507 -68.24 18.76 -83.09
CA LEU A 507 -68.67 17.92 -81.95
C LEU A 507 -68.77 16.43 -82.33
N ASP A 508 -68.54 15.60 -81.31
CA ASP A 508 -68.84 14.17 -81.18
C ASP A 508 -67.75 13.19 -81.62
N GLU A 509 -67.01 12.60 -80.65
CA GLU A 509 -67.41 11.47 -79.77
C GLU A 509 -66.99 10.16 -80.43
N GLN A 510 -66.04 9.40 -79.88
CA GLN A 510 -66.23 8.25 -78.97
C GLN A 510 -65.16 7.24 -79.48
N ASP A 511 -64.46 6.41 -78.74
CA ASP A 511 -64.71 5.84 -77.43
C ASP A 511 -63.50 4.95 -77.04
N LYS A 512 -63.43 4.64 -75.74
CA LYS A 512 -62.90 3.41 -75.12
C LYS A 512 -61.40 3.34 -74.81
N GLU A 513 -61.05 3.54 -73.53
CA GLU A 513 -61.04 2.55 -72.42
C GLU A 513 -59.79 1.64 -72.53
N ASN A 514 -58.97 1.39 -71.50
CA ASN A 514 -59.32 1.18 -70.10
C ASN A 514 -58.06 1.13 -69.19
N GLY A 515 -58.24 1.57 -67.94
CA GLY A 515 -57.55 1.12 -66.71
C GLY A 515 -56.15 1.68 -66.44
N SER A 516 -55.76 2.04 -65.22
CA SER A 516 -56.35 2.08 -63.86
C SER A 516 -55.19 2.57 -62.97
N ASP A 517 -55.33 3.70 -62.27
CA ASP A 517 -55.72 3.78 -60.86
C ASP A 517 -54.48 3.90 -59.96
N TYR A 518 -54.31 5.02 -59.24
CA TYR A 518 -53.62 5.18 -57.94
C TYR A 518 -53.73 6.65 -57.48
N ASP A 519 -54.61 6.85 -56.49
CA ASP A 519 -54.56 7.77 -55.35
C ASP A 519 -54.24 9.27 -55.55
N GLU A 520 -55.31 10.05 -55.54
CA GLU A 520 -55.34 11.49 -55.26
C GLU A 520 -56.03 11.68 -53.90
N ASP A 521 -55.25 12.00 -52.87
CA ASP A 521 -55.75 12.56 -51.61
C ASP A 521 -55.15 13.97 -51.42
N ASP A 522 -56.03 14.93 -51.65
CA ASP A 522 -56.23 16.21 -50.96
C ASP A 522 -55.01 17.05 -50.58
N TYR A 523 -54.80 18.10 -51.38
CA TYR A 523 -54.07 19.30 -51.01
C TYR A 523 -54.98 20.19 -50.18
N ASP A 524 -54.65 20.36 -48.89
CA ASP A 524 -55.09 21.53 -48.14
C ASP A 524 -53.94 22.51 -47.99
N SER A 525 -54.21 23.72 -48.46
CA SER A 525 -53.30 24.85 -48.57
C SER A 525 -53.37 25.68 -47.30
N GLU A 526 -52.27 25.80 -46.57
CA GLU A 526 -51.96 27.04 -45.85
C GLU A 526 -50.62 27.62 -46.31
N SER A 527 -50.74 28.74 -47.03
CA SER A 527 -49.70 29.73 -47.23
C SER A 527 -49.36 30.43 -45.91
N THR A 528 -48.09 30.77 -45.67
CA THR A 528 -47.61 32.16 -45.54
C THR A 528 -46.15 32.17 -45.06
N ALA A 529 -45.23 32.60 -45.92
CA ALA A 529 -44.08 33.45 -45.58
C ALA A 529 -43.39 33.89 -46.89
N TYR A 530 -44.03 34.80 -47.61
CA TYR A 530 -43.30 35.75 -48.45
C TYR A 530 -42.62 36.72 -47.47
N GLY A 531 -41.29 36.65 -47.33
CA GLY A 531 -40.54 37.49 -46.39
C GLY A 531 -39.01 37.52 -46.56
N ASP A 532 -38.40 36.45 -47.07
CA ASP A 532 -36.93 36.30 -46.90
C ASP A 532 -36.05 36.70 -48.10
N GLU A 533 -36.59 37.18 -49.22
CA GLU A 533 -35.71 37.63 -50.32
C GLU A 533 -34.91 38.90 -49.96
N ASP A 534 -35.49 39.79 -49.15
CA ASP A 534 -34.80 40.99 -48.64
C ASP A 534 -33.83 40.63 -47.50
N GLU A 535 -34.19 39.66 -46.64
CA GLU A 535 -33.32 39.18 -45.54
C GLU A 535 -32.10 38.42 -46.09
N LEU A 536 -32.28 37.59 -47.13
CA LEU A 536 -31.16 36.95 -47.85
C LEU A 536 -30.27 37.97 -48.58
N GLN A 537 -30.84 39.04 -49.12
CA GLN A 537 -30.03 40.10 -49.75
C GLN A 537 -29.23 40.92 -48.74
N GLU A 538 -29.81 41.24 -47.58
CA GLU A 538 -29.08 41.89 -46.48
C GLU A 538 -27.98 40.99 -45.91
N GLU A 539 -28.25 39.69 -45.77
CA GLU A 539 -27.26 38.72 -45.31
C GLU A 539 -26.12 38.57 -46.33
N MET A 540 -26.44 38.51 -47.62
CA MET A 540 -25.45 38.47 -48.70
C MET A 540 -24.59 39.76 -48.76
N GLN A 541 -25.18 40.94 -48.50
CA GLN A 541 -24.43 42.19 -48.40
C GLN A 541 -23.50 42.21 -47.17
N ARG A 542 -23.95 41.70 -46.01
CA ARG A 542 -23.10 41.54 -44.83
C ARG A 542 -21.91 40.62 -45.11
N TYR A 543 -22.14 39.47 -45.75
CA TYR A 543 -21.06 38.55 -46.12
C TYR A 543 -20.03 39.18 -47.07
N LEU A 544 -20.48 39.98 -48.04
CA LEU A 544 -19.58 40.71 -48.94
C LEU A 544 -18.78 41.79 -48.20
N GLN A 545 -19.39 42.47 -47.22
CA GLN A 545 -18.72 43.48 -46.40
C GLN A 545 -17.68 42.84 -45.47
N ASP A 546 -17.99 41.70 -44.85
CA ASP A 546 -17.07 40.95 -44.01
C ASP A 546 -15.90 40.36 -44.80
N MET A 547 -16.15 39.84 -46.01
CA MET A 547 -15.09 39.44 -46.94
C MET A 547 -14.21 40.62 -47.35
N GLY A 548 -14.80 41.81 -47.55
CA GLY A 548 -14.05 43.05 -47.80
C GLY A 548 -13.17 43.46 -46.62
N ASN A 549 -13.69 43.36 -45.39
CA ASN A 549 -12.96 43.65 -44.16
C ASN A 549 -11.82 42.66 -43.93
N LEU A 550 -12.05 41.36 -44.17
CA LEU A 550 -11.02 40.34 -44.10
C LEU A 550 -9.90 40.58 -45.13
N ARG A 551 -10.26 41.00 -46.35
CA ARG A 551 -9.28 41.36 -47.39
C ARG A 551 -8.43 42.57 -46.99
N LYS A 552 -9.03 43.57 -46.31
CA LYS A 552 -8.31 44.71 -45.75
C LYS A 552 -7.41 44.31 -44.57
N LEU A 553 -7.87 43.40 -43.71
CA LEU A 553 -7.08 42.89 -42.58
C LEU A 553 -5.85 42.12 -43.07
N ILE A 554 -6.04 41.21 -44.02
CA ILE A 554 -4.95 40.45 -44.66
C ILE A 554 -4.02 41.39 -45.42
N GLY A 555 -4.54 42.40 -46.12
CA GLY A 555 -3.73 43.42 -46.79
C GLY A 555 -2.90 44.26 -45.80
N GLY A 556 -3.49 44.63 -44.66
CA GLY A 556 -2.84 45.36 -43.57
C GLY A 556 -1.73 44.55 -42.91
N ASP A 557 -1.96 43.27 -42.65
CA ASP A 557 -0.92 42.36 -42.15
C ASP A 557 0.18 42.14 -43.19
N LEU A 558 -0.15 42.02 -44.48
CA LEU A 558 0.85 41.91 -45.54
C LEU A 558 1.74 43.16 -45.66
N SER A 559 1.20 44.37 -45.40
CA SER A 559 2.02 45.58 -45.29
C SER A 559 2.86 45.63 -44.02
N ARG A 560 2.34 45.12 -42.89
CA ARG A 560 3.07 45.07 -41.61
C ARG A 560 4.25 44.09 -41.62
N PHE A 561 4.18 43.05 -42.46
CA PHE A 561 5.26 42.09 -42.67
C PHE A 561 6.23 42.47 -43.81
N LYS A 562 5.97 43.59 -44.52
CA LYS A 562 6.82 44.11 -45.60
C LYS A 562 7.63 45.35 -45.22
N ASP A 563 7.51 45.86 -44.00
CA ASP A 563 8.44 46.86 -43.48
C ASP A 563 9.84 46.25 -43.32
N GLU A 564 10.70 46.53 -44.30
CA GLU A 564 12.10 46.07 -44.41
C GLU A 564 13.03 46.62 -43.30
N ASP A 565 12.53 47.44 -42.36
CA ASP A 565 13.31 48.02 -41.25
C ASP A 565 13.21 47.26 -39.91
N SER A 566 12.51 46.12 -39.86
CA SER A 566 12.46 45.25 -38.68
C SER A 566 13.31 43.99 -38.82
N ALA A 567 14.54 44.14 -39.33
CA ALA A 567 15.53 43.07 -39.36
C ALA A 567 15.97 42.71 -37.93
N ARG A 568 15.45 41.59 -37.40
CA ARG A 568 15.98 40.91 -36.22
C ARG A 568 17.44 40.56 -36.46
N MET A 569 18.36 41.19 -35.73
CA MET A 569 19.78 40.82 -35.70
C MET A 569 19.96 39.37 -35.24
N PRO A 570 20.80 38.56 -35.90
CA PRO A 570 21.23 37.27 -35.38
C PRO A 570 22.30 37.47 -34.30
N LEU A 571 22.16 36.73 -33.19
CA LEU A 571 23.13 36.67 -32.08
C LEU A 571 24.50 36.23 -32.59
N SER A 572 25.42 37.17 -32.79
CA SER A 572 26.83 36.89 -33.10
C SER A 572 27.63 36.63 -31.84
N ALA A 573 28.44 35.58 -31.94
CA ALA A 573 29.54 35.15 -31.10
C ALA A 573 30.31 36.28 -30.38
N ARG A 574 30.60 36.05 -29.09
CA ARG A 574 31.63 36.76 -28.33
C ARG A 574 33.01 36.22 -28.75
N GLU A 575 33.83 37.08 -29.33
CA GLU A 575 35.29 36.94 -29.31
C GLU A 575 35.82 37.61 -28.04
N ASN A 576 36.64 36.88 -27.27
CA ASN A 576 37.35 37.40 -26.11
C ASN A 576 38.71 37.95 -26.57
N PHE A 577 38.97 39.21 -26.24
CA PHE A 577 40.31 39.75 -26.03
C PHE A 577 40.74 39.53 -24.57
#